data_AF-A0A3P8STB0-F1
#
_entry.id   AF-A0A3P8STB0-F1
#
_cell.length_a   1.000
_cell.length_b   1.000
_cell.length_c   1.000
_cell.angle_alpha   90.00
_cell.angle_beta   90.00
_cell.angle_gamma   90.00
#
_symmetry.space_group_name_H-M   'P 1'
#
loop_
_entity.id
_entity.type
_entity.pdbx_description
1 polymer ?
#
loop_
_entity_poly.entity_id
_entity_poly.type
_entity_poly.pdbx_seq_one_letter_code
_entity_poly.pdbx_strand_id
1 'polypeptide(L)'
;MTSFAAKVFCRVERLCQHLPVALNTFLVFSITGEVSYLVLVEAPLEADQKKTVWSAWWKVVHLLAQYFMLGNICWNALLFLKTSPSIRGVFLGGEGMGQGWRYCYTCETHTPPRCSHCYDCKVCVLRRDHHCVFFGQCVGFRNYRYFLSCLLFMWSGLLYATLMNAEVFIVILKEGVTVHSVLLLLIPWIMLVSGQVSARAFAFAFIADTCVVGFLLVSAFFFFHLFLLFRGQTTREWYSSRRPYSLGLLGNLRHTLGTRWYLCWLSPLIPSAVPGDGIHFEVTGSLEPYQ
;
A
#
# COMPACT_ATOMS: atom_id res chain seq x y z
N MET A 1 4.22 -40.52 0.93
CA MET A 1 5.49 -39.79 0.67
C MET A 1 5.23 -38.75 -0.41
N THR A 2 5.47 -37.46 -0.16
CA THR A 2 5.27 -36.43 -1.20
C THR A 2 6.35 -36.53 -2.27
N SER A 3 5.92 -36.57 -3.54
CA SER A 3 6.82 -36.62 -4.71
C SER A 3 7.84 -35.47 -4.69
N PHE A 4 9.04 -35.70 -5.22
CA PHE A 4 10.05 -34.66 -5.40
C PHE A 4 9.48 -33.43 -6.14
N ALA A 5 8.65 -33.66 -7.16
CA ALA A 5 7.96 -32.59 -7.88
C ALA A 5 7.03 -31.77 -6.99
N ALA A 6 6.30 -32.41 -6.07
CA ALA A 6 5.44 -31.72 -5.10
C ALA A 6 6.26 -30.89 -4.09
N LYS A 7 7.45 -31.36 -3.70
CA LYS A 7 8.36 -30.60 -2.82
C LYS A 7 8.95 -29.39 -3.54
N VAL A 8 9.34 -29.54 -4.81
CA VAL A 8 9.84 -28.43 -5.65
C VAL A 8 8.73 -27.40 -5.88
N PHE A 9 7.53 -27.85 -6.27
CA PHE A 9 6.38 -26.97 -6.49
C PHE A 9 6.02 -26.18 -5.23
N CYS A 10 5.95 -26.85 -4.06
CA CYS A 10 5.72 -26.18 -2.78
C CYS A 10 6.81 -25.16 -2.43
N ARG A 11 8.08 -25.43 -2.79
CA ARG A 11 9.19 -24.50 -2.56
C ARG A 11 9.11 -23.28 -3.47
N VAL A 12 8.76 -23.48 -4.74
CA VAL A 12 8.53 -22.41 -5.72
C VAL A 12 7.35 -21.55 -5.30
N GLU A 13 6.22 -22.16 -4.92
CA GLU A 13 5.03 -21.46 -4.43
C GLU A 13 5.35 -20.57 -3.22
N ARG A 14 6.15 -21.09 -2.27
CA ARG A 14 6.58 -20.33 -1.09
C ARG A 14 7.51 -19.16 -1.45
N LEU A 15 8.40 -19.33 -2.42
CA LEU A 15 9.24 -18.27 -2.95
C LEU A 15 8.41 -17.19 -3.65
N CYS A 16 7.46 -17.60 -4.50
CA CYS A 16 6.54 -16.71 -5.19
C CYS A 16 5.64 -15.91 -4.24
N GLN A 17 5.31 -16.45 -3.05
CA GLN A 17 4.54 -15.72 -2.04
C GLN A 17 5.32 -14.55 -1.42
N HIS A 18 6.64 -14.64 -1.31
CA HIS A 18 7.48 -13.58 -0.75
C HIS A 18 8.03 -12.61 -1.81
N LEU A 19 8.01 -13.01 -3.08
CA LEU A 19 8.52 -12.22 -4.19
C LEU A 19 7.88 -10.82 -4.28
N PRO A 20 6.56 -10.63 -4.19
CA PRO A 20 5.96 -9.30 -4.22
C PRO A 20 6.47 -8.38 -3.11
N VAL A 21 6.67 -8.93 -1.90
CA VAL A 21 7.18 -8.16 -0.75
C VAL A 21 8.62 -7.74 -1.00
N ALA A 22 9.46 -8.66 -1.50
CA ALA A 22 10.84 -8.37 -1.84
C ALA A 22 10.96 -7.32 -2.96
N LEU A 23 10.17 -7.45 -4.02
CA LEU A 23 10.14 -6.51 -5.14
C LEU A 23 9.68 -5.12 -4.71
N ASN A 24 8.59 -5.02 -3.95
CA ASN A 24 8.12 -3.74 -3.41
C ASN A 24 9.14 -3.10 -2.47
N THR A 25 9.80 -3.92 -1.64
CA THR A 25 10.87 -3.44 -0.74
C THR A 25 12.00 -2.87 -1.58
N PHE A 26 12.51 -3.63 -2.55
CA PHE A 26 13.55 -3.15 -3.46
C PHE A 26 13.16 -1.82 -4.11
N LEU A 27 11.95 -1.74 -4.65
CA LEU A 27 11.48 -0.53 -5.33
C LEU A 27 11.41 0.70 -4.42
N VAL A 28 10.84 0.57 -3.22
CA VAL A 28 10.75 1.68 -2.25
C VAL A 28 12.15 2.21 -1.86
N PHE A 29 13.10 1.30 -1.64
CA PHE A 29 14.48 1.69 -1.33
C PHE A 29 15.19 2.30 -2.54
N SER A 30 14.98 1.77 -3.75
CA SER A 30 15.53 2.33 -4.99
C SER A 30 15.04 3.76 -5.25
N ILE A 31 13.74 4.02 -5.10
CA ILE A 31 13.17 5.37 -5.24
C ILE A 31 13.75 6.31 -4.19
N THR A 32 13.85 5.88 -2.93
CA THR A 32 14.47 6.71 -1.88
C THR A 32 15.95 6.99 -2.18
N GLY A 33 16.67 6.01 -2.73
CA GLY A 33 18.05 6.16 -3.17
C GLY A 33 18.21 7.17 -4.30
N GLU A 34 17.34 7.11 -5.32
CA GLU A 34 17.33 8.07 -6.43
C GLU A 34 17.06 9.50 -5.93
N VAL A 35 16.04 9.70 -5.09
CA VAL A 35 15.72 11.03 -4.56
C VAL A 35 16.86 11.54 -3.68
N SER A 36 17.50 10.68 -2.88
CA SER A 36 18.72 11.04 -2.12
C SER A 36 19.85 11.49 -3.05
N TYR A 37 20.05 10.78 -4.15
CA TYR A 37 21.04 11.09 -5.16
C TYR A 37 20.77 12.46 -5.81
N LEU A 38 19.53 12.73 -6.20
CA LEU A 38 19.10 14.02 -6.74
C LEU A 38 19.32 15.17 -5.74
N VAL A 39 19.05 14.96 -4.46
CA VAL A 39 19.26 15.99 -3.42
C VAL A 39 20.75 16.29 -3.20
N LEU A 40 21.60 15.25 -3.18
CA LEU A 40 23.01 15.37 -2.83
C LEU A 40 23.87 15.86 -4.01
N VAL A 41 23.70 15.22 -5.16
CA VAL A 41 24.53 15.42 -6.35
C VAL A 41 23.95 16.51 -7.25
N GLU A 42 22.69 16.89 -7.01
CA GLU A 42 21.87 17.71 -7.90
C GLU A 42 21.60 16.99 -9.24
N ALA A 43 20.49 17.33 -9.89
CA ALA A 43 20.18 16.74 -11.19
C ALA A 43 21.35 16.97 -12.17
N PRO A 44 21.70 15.98 -13.01
CA PRO A 44 22.81 16.07 -13.96
C PRO A 44 22.40 16.92 -15.19
N LEU A 45 21.91 18.13 -14.92
CA LEU A 45 21.57 19.13 -15.92
C LEU A 45 22.80 19.99 -16.22
N GLU A 46 22.85 20.54 -17.43
CA GLU A 46 23.89 21.47 -17.83
C GLU A 46 23.87 22.74 -16.94
N ALA A 47 25.01 23.43 -16.82
CA ALA A 47 25.18 24.51 -15.86
C ALA A 47 24.24 25.69 -16.09
N ASP A 48 23.84 25.93 -17.33
CA ASP A 48 22.84 26.92 -17.77
C ASP A 48 21.40 26.47 -17.50
N GLN A 49 21.15 25.16 -17.42
CA GLN A 49 19.85 24.57 -17.11
C GLN A 49 19.56 24.51 -15.60
N LYS A 50 20.59 24.56 -14.76
CA LYS A 50 20.45 24.61 -13.30
C LYS A 50 19.90 25.97 -12.83
N LYS A 51 18.60 26.02 -12.56
CA LYS A 51 17.93 27.25 -12.11
C LYS A 51 18.09 27.56 -10.62
N THR A 52 18.25 26.54 -9.79
CA THR A 52 18.38 26.72 -8.33
C THR A 52 19.43 25.79 -7.75
N VAL A 53 20.34 26.35 -6.95
CA VAL A 53 21.29 25.57 -6.13
C VAL A 53 20.75 25.55 -4.72
N TRP A 54 20.51 24.36 -4.17
CA TRP A 54 19.96 24.25 -2.82
C TRP A 54 21.04 24.47 -1.76
N SER A 55 20.73 25.33 -0.79
CA SER A 55 21.54 25.46 0.42
C SER A 55 21.68 24.12 1.14
N ALA A 56 22.76 23.94 1.91
CA ALA A 56 22.97 22.74 2.72
C ALA A 56 21.78 22.45 3.66
N TRP A 57 21.16 23.49 4.23
CA TRP A 57 19.98 23.36 5.08
C TRP A 57 18.80 22.72 4.33
N TRP A 58 18.51 23.20 3.12
CA TRP A 58 17.44 22.62 2.28
C TRP A 58 17.73 21.16 1.93
N LYS A 59 18.97 20.81 1.59
CA LYS A 59 19.36 19.40 1.37
C LYS A 59 19.05 18.54 2.59
N VAL A 60 19.39 19.01 3.80
CA VAL A 60 19.07 18.29 5.06
C VAL A 60 17.55 18.12 5.24
N VAL A 61 16.74 19.17 5.01
CA VAL A 61 15.29 19.10 5.12
C VAL A 61 14.70 18.03 4.18
N HIS A 62 15.13 18.03 2.92
CA HIS A 62 14.70 17.06 1.91
C HIS A 62 15.08 15.62 2.29
N LEU A 63 16.31 15.41 2.79
CA LEU A 63 16.76 14.10 3.27
C LEU A 63 15.95 13.63 4.49
N LEU A 64 15.71 14.50 5.47
CA LEU A 64 14.92 14.16 6.65
C LEU A 64 13.48 13.80 6.27
N ALA A 65 12.85 14.57 5.37
CA ALA A 65 11.50 14.31 4.91
C ALA A 65 11.37 12.93 4.24
N GLN A 66 12.27 12.58 3.31
CA GLN A 66 12.20 11.28 2.65
C GLN A 66 12.49 10.10 3.60
N TYR A 67 13.45 10.23 4.52
CA TYR A 67 13.77 9.15 5.45
C TYR A 67 12.68 8.97 6.52
N PHE A 68 11.97 10.06 6.87
CA PHE A 68 10.75 9.98 7.67
C PHE A 68 9.65 9.19 6.95
N MET A 69 9.43 9.45 5.65
CA MET A 69 8.47 8.69 4.84
C MET A 69 8.90 7.22 4.72
N LEU A 70 10.16 6.93 4.39
CA LEU A 70 10.70 5.57 4.30
C LEU A 70 10.51 4.82 5.62
N GLY A 71 10.87 5.44 6.75
CA GLY A 71 10.71 4.85 8.08
C GLY A 71 9.25 4.49 8.37
N ASN A 72 8.32 5.37 8.03
CA ASN A 72 6.89 5.10 8.18
C ASN A 72 6.37 4.00 7.25
N ILE A 73 6.84 3.92 5.99
CA ILE A 73 6.51 2.82 5.07
C ILE A 73 6.98 1.49 5.65
N CYS A 74 8.27 1.40 6.02
CA CYS A 74 8.87 0.19 6.55
C CYS A 74 8.19 -0.27 7.84
N TRP A 75 7.92 0.65 8.77
CA TRP A 75 7.37 0.28 10.06
C TRP A 75 5.89 -0.10 9.99
N ASN A 76 5.10 0.59 9.17
CA ASN A 76 3.72 0.20 8.91
C ASN A 76 3.65 -1.15 8.18
N ALA A 77 4.49 -1.38 7.17
CA ALA A 77 4.58 -2.68 6.50
C ALA A 77 4.95 -3.81 7.48
N LEU A 78 5.93 -3.59 8.35
CA LEU A 78 6.34 -4.56 9.36
C LEU A 78 5.20 -4.88 10.33
N LEU A 79 4.52 -3.87 10.87
CA LEU A 79 3.41 -4.05 11.80
C LEU A 79 2.19 -4.67 11.10
N PHE A 80 1.94 -4.34 9.84
CA PHE A 80 0.93 -5.00 9.01
C PHE A 80 1.21 -6.51 8.92
N LEU A 81 2.42 -6.89 8.51
CA LEU A 81 2.84 -8.29 8.36
C LEU A 81 2.86 -9.07 9.68
N LYS A 82 3.18 -8.40 10.79
CA LYS A 82 3.16 -9.02 12.14
C LYS A 82 1.75 -9.15 12.72
N THR A 83 0.77 -8.41 12.20
CA THR A 83 -0.59 -8.37 12.76
C THR A 83 -1.54 -9.20 11.90
N SER A 84 -1.79 -10.45 12.32
CA SER A 84 -2.77 -11.31 11.65
C SER A 84 -4.21 -10.85 11.93
N PRO A 85 -5.05 -10.65 10.90
CA PRO A 85 -6.49 -10.37 11.07
C PRO A 85 -7.35 -11.65 11.05
N SER A 86 -6.73 -12.84 11.13
CA SER A 86 -7.45 -14.11 11.07
C SER A 86 -8.29 -14.38 12.32
N ILE A 87 -9.28 -15.26 12.18
CA ILE A 87 -10.09 -15.76 13.31
C ILE A 87 -9.37 -16.80 14.17
N ARG A 88 -8.14 -17.24 13.81
CA ARG A 88 -7.43 -18.27 14.56
C ARG A 88 -7.12 -17.77 15.98
N GLY A 89 -7.51 -18.56 16.98
CA GLY A 89 -7.34 -18.19 18.40
C GLY A 89 -8.32 -17.13 18.89
N VAL A 90 -9.35 -16.80 18.11
CA VAL A 90 -10.45 -15.93 18.54
C VAL A 90 -11.59 -16.80 19.07
N PHE A 91 -11.99 -16.58 20.32
CA PHE A 91 -13.17 -17.25 20.87
C PHE A 91 -14.43 -16.56 20.34
N LEU A 92 -15.15 -17.26 19.48
CA LEU A 92 -16.49 -16.88 19.03
C LEU A 92 -17.47 -17.43 20.07
N GLY A 93 -17.85 -16.60 21.04
CA GLY A 93 -18.80 -17.00 22.09
C GLY A 93 -20.11 -17.55 21.51
N GLY A 94 -20.71 -18.54 22.17
CA GLY A 94 -22.00 -19.10 21.77
C GLY A 94 -23.18 -18.16 22.01
N GLU A 95 -23.05 -17.23 22.95
CA GLU A 95 -24.02 -16.17 23.20
C GLU A 95 -23.82 -15.05 22.17
N GLY A 96 -24.72 -14.95 21.19
CA GLY A 96 -24.72 -13.84 20.22
C GLY A 96 -24.60 -14.20 18.74
N MET A 97 -24.87 -15.45 18.34
CA MET A 97 -25.13 -15.78 16.93
C MET A 97 -26.42 -15.11 16.45
N GLY A 98 -26.34 -13.82 16.15
CA GLY A 98 -27.45 -12.97 15.71
C GLY A 98 -27.51 -12.76 14.20
N GLN A 99 -28.22 -11.71 13.79
CA GLN A 99 -28.36 -11.35 12.38
C GLN A 99 -26.99 -11.09 11.72
N GLY A 100 -26.78 -11.67 10.53
CA GLY A 100 -25.56 -11.47 9.74
C GLY A 100 -24.42 -12.47 9.99
N TRP A 101 -24.54 -13.33 11.00
CA TRP A 101 -23.66 -14.49 11.16
C TRP A 101 -23.88 -15.49 10.01
N ARG A 102 -22.81 -16.16 9.59
CA ARG A 102 -22.83 -17.16 8.52
C ARG A 102 -22.01 -18.37 8.94
N TYR A 103 -22.18 -19.50 8.26
CA TYR A 103 -21.31 -20.66 8.44
C TYR A 103 -20.31 -20.75 7.28
N CYS A 104 -19.02 -20.90 7.59
CA CYS A 104 -17.99 -21.18 6.60
C CYS A 104 -17.72 -22.67 6.53
N TYR A 105 -18.12 -23.31 5.43
CA TYR A 105 -17.89 -24.74 5.22
C TYR A 105 -16.41 -25.12 5.10
N THR A 106 -15.57 -24.23 4.55
CA THR A 106 -14.13 -24.51 4.38
C THR A 106 -13.36 -24.49 5.69
N CYS A 107 -13.78 -23.65 6.65
CA CYS A 107 -13.16 -23.56 7.98
C CYS A 107 -13.97 -24.29 9.06
N GLU A 108 -15.11 -24.87 8.70
CA GLU A 108 -16.03 -25.57 9.59
C GLU A 108 -16.35 -24.76 10.86
N THR A 109 -16.69 -23.49 10.67
CA THR A 109 -16.89 -22.57 11.79
C THR A 109 -17.89 -21.47 11.45
N HIS A 110 -18.59 -20.99 12.46
CA HIS A 110 -19.43 -19.81 12.35
C HIS A 110 -18.55 -18.57 12.16
N THR A 111 -18.98 -17.67 11.30
CA THR A 111 -18.27 -16.43 10.99
C THR A 111 -19.15 -15.24 11.34
N PRO A 112 -18.62 -14.26 12.08
CA PRO A 112 -19.38 -13.06 12.44
C PRO A 112 -19.68 -12.18 11.22
N PRO A 113 -20.55 -11.16 11.36
CA PRO A 113 -20.79 -10.18 10.32
C PRO A 113 -19.48 -9.59 9.77
N ARG A 114 -19.44 -9.33 8.46
CA ARG A 114 -18.28 -8.78 7.72
C ARG A 114 -17.03 -9.69 7.71
N CYS A 115 -17.06 -10.86 8.35
CA CYS A 115 -16.02 -11.87 8.21
C CYS A 115 -16.23 -12.64 6.90
N SER A 116 -15.15 -13.01 6.22
CA SER A 116 -15.23 -13.93 5.08
C SER A 116 -13.95 -14.76 4.92
N HIS A 117 -14.11 -15.94 4.33
CA HIS A 117 -13.01 -16.83 3.98
C HIS A 117 -12.13 -16.21 2.90
N CYS A 118 -10.81 -16.28 3.09
CA CYS A 118 -9.84 -16.00 2.05
C CYS A 118 -9.23 -17.30 1.58
N TYR A 119 -9.37 -17.60 0.28
CA TYR A 119 -8.83 -18.83 -0.30
C TYR A 119 -7.29 -18.84 -0.36
N ASP A 120 -6.66 -17.68 -0.54
CA ASP A 120 -5.20 -17.54 -0.52
C ASP A 120 -4.62 -17.77 0.88
N CYS A 121 -5.19 -17.12 1.90
CA CYS A 121 -4.77 -17.30 3.30
C CYS A 121 -5.30 -18.59 3.95
N LYS A 122 -6.25 -19.29 3.30
CA LYS A 122 -6.92 -20.51 3.79
C LYS A 122 -7.47 -20.36 5.20
N VAL A 123 -8.09 -19.22 5.47
CA VAL A 123 -8.64 -18.86 6.79
C VAL A 123 -9.71 -17.79 6.66
N CYS A 124 -10.67 -17.78 7.59
CA CYS A 124 -11.59 -16.66 7.75
C CYS A 124 -10.89 -15.47 8.39
N VAL A 125 -11.25 -14.27 7.92
CA VAL A 125 -10.62 -13.00 8.32
C VAL A 125 -11.69 -12.06 8.86
N LEU A 126 -11.47 -11.52 10.05
CA LEU A 126 -12.38 -10.56 10.70
C LEU A 126 -12.40 -9.25 9.93
N ARG A 127 -13.61 -8.70 9.69
CA ARG A 127 -13.84 -7.52 8.83
C ARG A 127 -12.97 -7.57 7.56
N ARG A 128 -13.08 -8.68 6.82
CA ARG A 128 -12.19 -8.92 5.67
C ARG A 128 -12.42 -7.85 4.63
N ASP A 129 -11.35 -7.16 4.27
CA ASP A 129 -11.33 -6.25 3.15
C ASP A 129 -10.91 -7.02 1.88
N HIS A 130 -9.62 -7.19 1.64
CA HIS A 130 -9.11 -7.96 0.52
C HIS A 130 -7.88 -8.80 0.89
N HIS A 131 -7.43 -9.67 -0.02
CA HIS A 131 -6.10 -10.26 0.05
C HIS A 131 -5.13 -9.35 -0.68
N CYS A 132 -4.17 -8.76 0.04
CA CYS A 132 -3.21 -7.85 -0.59
C CYS A 132 -2.07 -8.66 -1.20
N VAL A 133 -2.06 -8.76 -2.52
CA VAL A 133 -1.02 -9.49 -3.28
C VAL A 133 0.38 -8.90 -3.08
N PHE A 134 0.47 -7.60 -2.79
CA PHE A 134 1.74 -6.90 -2.55
C PHE A 134 2.39 -7.27 -1.21
N PHE A 135 1.59 -7.69 -0.23
CA PHE A 135 2.06 -8.13 1.09
C PHE A 135 1.92 -9.64 1.33
N GLY A 136 1.23 -10.38 0.44
CA GLY A 136 0.93 -11.80 0.63
C GLY A 136 0.05 -12.08 1.86
N GLN A 137 -0.71 -11.08 2.33
CA GLN A 137 -1.54 -11.20 3.53
C GLN A 137 -2.87 -10.46 3.36
N CYS A 138 -3.92 -10.97 4.01
CA CYS A 138 -5.20 -10.26 4.08
C CYS A 138 -5.12 -8.94 4.84
N VAL A 139 -5.87 -7.97 4.35
CA VAL A 139 -6.25 -6.75 5.06
C VAL A 139 -7.58 -7.02 5.77
N GLY A 140 -7.65 -6.73 7.06
CA GLY A 140 -8.85 -6.91 7.87
C GLY A 140 -8.82 -6.08 9.15
N PHE A 141 -9.70 -6.42 10.11
CA PHE A 141 -9.98 -5.61 11.29
C PHE A 141 -8.72 -5.11 12.02
N ARG A 142 -7.78 -6.02 12.33
CA ARG A 142 -6.65 -5.73 13.22
C ARG A 142 -5.50 -4.98 12.55
N ASN A 143 -5.38 -5.07 11.22
CA ASN A 143 -4.21 -4.55 10.49
C ASN A 143 -4.54 -3.47 9.44
N TYR A 144 -5.83 -3.15 9.24
CA TYR A 144 -6.25 -2.13 8.26
C TYR A 144 -5.55 -0.77 8.46
N ARG A 145 -5.39 -0.33 9.71
CA ARG A 145 -4.73 0.95 10.01
C ARG A 145 -3.31 1.04 9.45
N TYR A 146 -2.55 -0.05 9.53
CA TYR A 146 -1.17 -0.10 9.08
C TYR A 146 -1.11 -0.13 7.56
N PHE A 147 -2.02 -0.89 6.94
CA PHE A 147 -2.19 -0.89 5.49
C PHE A 147 -2.48 0.52 4.96
N LEU A 148 -3.47 1.21 5.53
CA LEU A 148 -3.86 2.54 5.05
C LEU A 148 -2.77 3.59 5.30
N SER A 149 -2.09 3.52 6.45
CA SER A 149 -0.97 4.43 6.75
C SER A 149 0.22 4.16 5.83
N CYS A 150 0.58 2.89 5.58
CA CYS A 150 1.60 2.52 4.61
C CYS A 150 1.26 3.09 3.22
N LEU A 151 0.00 2.96 2.80
CA LEU A 151 -0.48 3.46 1.52
C LEU A 151 -0.38 4.99 1.41
N LEU A 152 -0.70 5.73 2.48
CA LEU A 152 -0.53 7.18 2.54
C LEU A 152 0.94 7.60 2.36
N PHE A 153 1.86 6.95 3.08
CA PHE A 153 3.28 7.32 3.00
C PHE A 153 3.91 6.89 1.68
N MET A 154 3.52 5.76 1.10
CA MET A 154 3.90 5.38 -0.26
C MET A 154 3.40 6.41 -1.27
N TRP A 155 2.12 6.83 -1.17
CA TRP A 155 1.55 7.86 -2.03
C TRP A 155 2.31 9.19 -1.92
N SER A 156 2.58 9.63 -0.69
CA SER A 156 3.30 10.89 -0.42
C SER A 156 4.75 10.84 -0.90
N GLY A 157 5.43 9.71 -0.68
CA GLY A 157 6.81 9.50 -1.13
C GLY A 157 6.93 9.45 -2.66
N LEU A 158 5.97 8.80 -3.34
CA LEU A 158 5.91 8.77 -4.80
C LEU A 158 5.59 10.14 -5.38
N LEU A 159 4.61 10.86 -4.83
CA LEU A 159 4.33 12.25 -5.22
C LEU A 159 5.59 13.12 -5.09
N TYR A 160 6.26 13.03 -3.95
CA TYR A 160 7.49 13.75 -3.70
C TYR A 160 8.58 13.37 -4.72
N ALA A 161 8.82 12.08 -4.96
CA ALA A 161 9.79 11.62 -5.95
C ALA A 161 9.46 12.10 -7.38
N THR A 162 8.19 12.08 -7.78
CA THR A 162 7.74 12.62 -9.08
C THR A 162 7.99 14.12 -9.18
N LEU A 163 7.72 14.90 -8.11
CA LEU A 163 7.99 16.33 -8.09
C LEU A 163 9.49 16.64 -8.17
N MET A 164 10.33 15.86 -7.50
CA MET A 164 11.79 16.00 -7.55
C MET A 164 12.36 15.69 -8.93
N ASN A 165 11.73 14.76 -9.66
CA ASN A 165 12.07 14.44 -11.04
C ASN A 165 11.46 15.41 -12.07
N ALA A 166 10.54 16.30 -11.66
CA ALA A 166 9.78 17.14 -12.59
C ALA A 166 10.66 18.09 -13.41
N GLU A 167 11.74 18.63 -12.83
CA GLU A 167 12.67 19.49 -13.58
C GLU A 167 13.32 18.74 -14.73
N VAL A 168 13.74 17.50 -14.50
CA VAL A 168 14.34 16.64 -15.53
C VAL A 168 13.33 16.35 -16.64
N PHE A 169 12.09 16.01 -16.28
CA PHE A 169 11.03 15.80 -17.27
C PHE A 169 10.73 17.07 -18.09
N ILE A 170 10.69 18.24 -17.46
CA ILE A 170 10.43 19.52 -18.14
C ILE A 170 11.56 19.86 -19.12
N VAL A 171 12.82 19.60 -18.77
CA VAL A 171 13.96 19.81 -19.67
C VAL A 171 13.84 18.90 -20.90
N ILE A 172 13.58 17.61 -20.70
CA ILE A 172 13.36 16.66 -21.80
C ILE A 172 12.22 17.09 -22.72
N LEU A 173 11.12 17.60 -22.16
CA LEU A 173 9.99 18.10 -22.95
C LEU A 173 10.32 19.37 -23.74
N LYS A 174 11.17 20.25 -23.20
CA LYS A 174 11.57 21.51 -23.84
C LYS A 174 12.60 21.35 -24.94
N GLU A 175 13.54 20.42 -24.79
CA GLU A 175 14.53 20.08 -25.83
C GLU A 175 13.89 19.36 -27.03
N GLY A 176 12.60 19.01 -26.91
CA GLY A 176 11.83 18.32 -27.92
C GLY A 176 11.80 16.82 -27.65
N VAL A 177 10.61 16.23 -27.74
CA VAL A 177 10.42 14.80 -27.57
C VAL A 177 11.00 14.07 -28.78
N THR A 178 12.25 13.62 -28.67
CA THR A 178 12.90 12.81 -29.70
C THR A 178 12.37 11.37 -29.67
N VAL A 179 12.45 10.67 -30.81
CA VAL A 179 12.13 9.23 -30.87
C VAL A 179 12.97 8.45 -29.86
N HIS A 180 14.25 8.80 -29.69
CA HIS A 180 15.12 8.15 -28.72
C HIS A 180 14.61 8.32 -27.27
N SER A 181 14.18 9.53 -26.90
CA SER A 181 13.60 9.80 -25.57
C SER A 181 12.29 9.04 -25.35
N VAL A 182 11.43 8.92 -26.36
CA VAL A 182 10.20 8.11 -26.28
C VAL A 182 10.51 6.63 -26.10
N LEU A 183 11.46 6.10 -26.86
CA LEU A 183 11.88 4.70 -26.73
C LEU A 183 12.50 4.45 -25.35
N LEU A 184 13.20 5.43 -24.77
CA LEU A 184 13.79 5.28 -23.43
C LEU A 184 12.72 5.16 -22.35
N LEU A 185 11.58 5.84 -22.51
CA LEU A 185 10.46 5.75 -21.57
C LEU A 185 9.63 4.47 -21.77
N LEU A 186 9.42 4.04 -23.03
CA LEU A 186 8.54 2.90 -23.35
C LEU A 186 9.25 1.55 -23.28
N ILE A 187 10.52 1.48 -23.71
CA ILE A 187 11.30 0.26 -23.83
C ILE A 187 12.75 0.39 -23.30
N PRO A 188 12.97 0.93 -22.08
CA PRO A 188 14.31 1.17 -21.54
C PRO A 188 15.20 -0.08 -21.53
N TRP A 189 14.59 -1.25 -21.29
CA TRP A 189 15.30 -2.54 -21.25
C TRP A 189 15.91 -2.93 -22.58
N ILE A 190 15.21 -2.68 -23.70
CA ILE A 190 15.72 -2.99 -25.04
C ILE A 190 16.91 -2.08 -25.35
N MET A 191 16.80 -0.80 -25.02
CA MET A 191 17.87 0.18 -25.25
C MET A 191 19.13 -0.10 -24.43
N LEU A 192 18.97 -0.63 -23.20
CA LEU A 192 20.10 -1.08 -22.39
C LEU A 192 20.81 -2.29 -23.04
N VAL A 193 20.05 -3.32 -23.41
CA VAL A 193 20.60 -4.55 -24.00
C VAL A 193 21.22 -4.30 -25.37
N SER A 194 20.66 -3.38 -26.16
CA SER A 194 21.22 -2.98 -27.45
C SER A 194 22.41 -2.02 -27.35
N GLY A 195 22.83 -1.66 -26.14
CA GLY A 195 23.96 -0.74 -25.91
C GLY A 195 23.69 0.71 -26.33
N GLN A 196 22.43 1.09 -26.52
CA GLN A 196 22.05 2.45 -26.93
C GLN A 196 22.05 3.45 -25.77
N VAL A 197 21.97 2.97 -24.53
CA VAL A 197 22.04 3.80 -23.32
C VAL A 197 22.97 3.17 -22.27
N SER A 198 23.60 4.02 -21.47
CA SER A 198 24.40 3.56 -20.33
C SER A 198 23.51 2.97 -19.22
N ALA A 199 24.06 2.07 -18.40
CA ALA A 199 23.35 1.51 -17.25
C ALA A 199 22.85 2.58 -16.27
N ARG A 200 23.57 3.70 -16.14
CA ARG A 200 23.18 4.83 -15.29
C ARG A 200 21.98 5.59 -15.87
N ALA A 201 22.00 5.88 -17.17
CA ALA A 201 20.87 6.54 -17.85
C ALA A 201 19.62 5.66 -17.82
N PHE A 202 19.78 4.35 -18.05
CA PHE A 202 18.73 3.37 -17.89
C PHE A 202 18.13 3.38 -16.47
N ALA A 203 18.98 3.29 -15.44
CA ALA A 203 18.52 3.23 -14.05
C ALA A 203 17.74 4.48 -13.66
N PHE A 204 18.21 5.67 -14.06
CA PHE A 204 17.53 6.93 -13.79
C PHE A 204 16.17 7.00 -14.50
N ALA A 205 16.12 6.74 -15.81
CA ALA A 205 14.87 6.76 -16.56
C ALA A 205 13.85 5.74 -16.02
N PHE A 206 14.30 4.51 -15.74
CA PHE A 206 13.43 3.45 -15.22
C PHE A 206 12.84 3.79 -13.85
N ILE A 207 13.63 4.35 -12.92
CA ILE A 207 13.14 4.72 -11.60
C ILE A 207 12.20 5.93 -11.71
N ALA A 208 12.55 6.95 -12.49
CA ALA A 208 11.70 8.12 -12.73
C ALA A 208 10.33 7.73 -13.32
N ASP A 209 10.30 6.84 -14.32
CA ASP A 209 9.06 6.29 -14.89
C ASP A 209 8.26 5.49 -13.86
N THR A 210 8.96 4.68 -13.07
CA THR A 210 8.32 3.91 -12.00
C THR A 210 7.72 4.83 -10.92
N CYS A 211 8.33 6.00 -10.64
CA CYS A 211 7.75 6.99 -9.74
C CYS A 211 6.43 7.52 -10.28
N VAL A 212 6.36 7.89 -11.57
CA VAL A 212 5.13 8.41 -12.19
C VAL A 212 4.03 7.36 -12.25
N VAL A 213 4.33 6.18 -12.80
CA VAL A 213 3.36 5.07 -12.91
C VAL A 213 2.93 4.61 -11.52
N GLY A 214 3.88 4.45 -10.60
CA GLY A 214 3.63 4.12 -9.21
C GLY A 214 2.72 5.14 -8.54
N PHE A 215 3.01 6.45 -8.70
CA PHE A 215 2.18 7.52 -8.14
C PHE A 215 0.74 7.43 -8.63
N LEU A 216 0.50 7.22 -9.93
CA LEU A 216 -0.85 7.13 -10.49
C LEU A 216 -1.62 5.92 -9.95
N LEU A 217 -0.99 4.74 -9.95
CA LEU A 217 -1.61 3.50 -9.45
C LEU A 217 -1.89 3.56 -7.95
N VAL A 218 -0.91 4.02 -7.16
CA VAL A 218 -1.04 4.17 -5.71
C VAL A 218 -2.05 5.26 -5.36
N SER A 219 -2.14 6.35 -6.13
CA SER A 219 -3.19 7.37 -5.97
C SER A 219 -4.58 6.77 -6.13
N ALA A 220 -4.83 6.07 -7.23
CA ALA A 220 -6.12 5.44 -7.48
C ALA A 220 -6.53 4.50 -6.32
N PHE A 221 -5.58 3.69 -5.85
CA PHE A 221 -5.83 2.76 -4.76
C PHE A 221 -6.02 3.46 -3.40
N PHE A 222 -5.22 4.48 -3.11
CA PHE A 222 -5.31 5.27 -1.88
C PHE A 222 -6.64 6.00 -1.78
N PHE A 223 -7.04 6.73 -2.82
CA PHE A 223 -8.29 7.48 -2.81
C PHE A 223 -9.51 6.56 -2.83
N PHE A 224 -9.44 5.39 -3.46
CA PHE A 224 -10.47 4.36 -3.33
C PHE A 224 -10.62 3.91 -1.87
N HIS A 225 -9.53 3.62 -1.16
CA HIS A 225 -9.59 3.24 0.24
C HIS A 225 -10.03 4.38 1.17
N LEU A 226 -9.67 5.63 0.88
CA LEU A 226 -10.22 6.79 1.60
C LEU A 226 -11.74 6.90 1.41
N PHE A 227 -12.22 6.70 0.18
CA PHE A 227 -13.65 6.68 -0.10
C PHE A 227 -14.38 5.59 0.70
N LEU A 228 -13.83 4.37 0.74
CA LEU A 228 -14.39 3.28 1.54
C LEU A 228 -14.38 3.59 3.04
N LEU A 229 -13.29 4.15 3.54
CA LEU A 229 -13.17 4.58 4.93
C LEU A 229 -14.28 5.56 5.28
N PHE A 230 -14.47 6.62 4.49
CA PHE A 230 -15.50 7.62 4.78
C PHE A 230 -16.92 7.06 4.69
N ARG A 231 -17.15 6.01 3.90
CA ARG A 231 -18.42 5.29 3.82
C ARG A 231 -18.62 4.21 4.88
N GLY A 232 -17.62 3.91 5.70
CA GLY A 232 -17.66 2.83 6.69
C GLY A 232 -17.66 1.43 6.08
N GLN A 233 -17.22 1.30 4.83
CA GLN A 233 -17.32 0.08 4.02
C GLN A 233 -15.97 -0.62 3.87
N THR A 234 -16.01 -1.92 3.61
CA THR A 234 -14.87 -2.68 3.08
C THR A 234 -14.92 -2.71 1.55
N THR A 235 -13.84 -3.12 0.90
CA THR A 235 -13.80 -3.41 -0.55
C THR A 235 -14.77 -4.50 -0.98
N ARG A 236 -15.32 -5.30 -0.06
CA ARG A 236 -16.39 -6.28 -0.37
C ARG A 236 -17.78 -5.67 -0.32
N GLU A 237 -17.92 -4.57 0.39
CA GLU A 237 -19.19 -3.88 0.63
C GLU A 237 -19.38 -2.70 -0.34
N TRP A 238 -18.36 -2.35 -1.14
CA TRP A 238 -18.31 -1.08 -1.88
C TRP A 238 -19.41 -0.87 -2.92
N TYR A 239 -19.88 -1.95 -3.56
CA TYR A 239 -20.98 -1.90 -4.52
C TYR A 239 -22.33 -1.60 -3.85
N SER A 240 -22.44 -1.79 -2.53
CA SER A 240 -23.68 -1.53 -1.80
C SER A 240 -23.91 -0.04 -1.62
N SER A 241 -25.09 0.45 -2.05
CA SER A 241 -25.59 1.77 -1.69
C SER A 241 -25.87 1.88 -0.19
N ARG A 242 -26.23 0.76 0.44
CA ARG A 242 -26.50 0.65 1.89
C ARG A 242 -25.20 0.66 2.68
N ARG A 243 -25.20 1.43 3.77
CA ARG A 243 -24.05 1.63 4.66
C ARG A 243 -24.45 1.38 6.12
N PRO A 244 -24.93 0.17 6.47
CA PRO A 244 -25.47 -0.12 7.80
C PRO A 244 -24.44 0.00 8.92
N TYR A 245 -23.14 -0.02 8.59
CA TYR A 245 -22.03 0.10 9.54
C TYR A 245 -21.36 1.49 9.52
N SER A 246 -21.98 2.49 8.88
CA SER A 246 -21.39 3.84 8.81
C SER A 246 -21.71 4.63 10.07
N LEU A 247 -20.67 5.13 10.74
CA LEU A 247 -20.73 5.91 11.98
C LEU A 247 -20.52 7.42 11.73
N GLY A 248 -20.72 7.86 10.49
CA GLY A 248 -20.34 9.19 10.03
C GLY A 248 -18.83 9.34 9.82
N LEU A 249 -18.37 10.50 9.33
CA LEU A 249 -16.98 10.71 8.92
C LEU A 249 -15.97 10.45 10.04
N LEU A 250 -16.16 11.13 11.19
CA LEU A 250 -15.27 10.99 12.36
C LEU A 250 -15.40 9.63 13.03
N GLY A 251 -16.62 9.08 13.11
CA GLY A 251 -16.85 7.75 13.66
C GLY A 251 -16.13 6.67 12.86
N ASN A 252 -16.20 6.73 11.52
CA ASN A 252 -15.53 5.80 10.63
C ASN A 252 -13.98 5.90 10.71
N LEU A 253 -13.45 7.13 10.79
CA LEU A 253 -12.02 7.38 11.03
C LEU A 253 -11.57 6.74 12.36
N ARG A 254 -12.25 7.05 13.46
CA ARG A 254 -11.91 6.54 14.79
C ARG A 254 -12.04 5.02 14.87
N HIS A 255 -13.06 4.44 14.24
CA HIS A 255 -13.26 2.99 14.22
C HIS A 255 -12.19 2.27 13.38
N THR A 256 -11.65 2.92 12.34
CA THR A 256 -10.66 2.29 11.44
C THR A 256 -9.21 2.51 11.88
N LEU A 257 -8.87 3.72 12.33
CA LEU A 257 -7.51 4.15 12.67
C LEU A 257 -7.25 4.19 14.19
N GLY A 258 -8.30 4.07 14.99
CA GLY A 258 -8.26 4.05 16.44
C GLY A 258 -8.50 5.40 17.11
N THR A 259 -8.51 5.39 18.45
CA THR A 259 -8.83 6.56 19.29
C THR A 259 -7.88 7.74 19.10
N ARG A 260 -6.62 7.47 18.75
CA ARG A 260 -5.57 8.48 18.51
C ARG A 260 -5.16 8.51 17.03
N TRP A 261 -6.14 8.39 16.13
CA TRP A 261 -5.90 8.28 14.68
C TRP A 261 -4.99 9.37 14.10
N TYR A 262 -5.07 10.60 14.62
CA TYR A 262 -4.25 11.72 14.15
C TYR A 262 -2.74 11.53 14.41
N LEU A 263 -2.37 10.68 15.38
CA LEU A 263 -0.97 10.34 15.66
C LEU A 263 -0.45 9.21 14.76
N CYS A 264 -1.35 8.46 14.09
CA CYS A 264 -0.94 7.41 13.16
C CYS A 264 -0.16 7.98 11.96
N TRP A 265 -0.31 9.29 11.67
CA TRP A 265 0.43 10.02 10.66
C TRP A 265 1.84 10.43 11.08
N LEU A 266 2.20 10.30 12.36
CA LEU A 266 3.55 10.59 12.84
C LEU A 266 4.37 9.32 12.93
N SER A 267 3.81 8.29 13.55
CA SER A 267 4.46 7.00 13.69
C SER A 267 3.45 5.90 14.04
N PRO A 268 3.55 4.72 13.40
CA PRO A 268 2.72 3.59 13.75
C PRO A 268 3.10 2.92 15.09
N LEU A 269 4.23 3.34 15.69
CA LEU A 269 4.63 2.93 17.03
C LEU A 269 3.79 3.58 18.13
N ILE A 270 3.15 4.71 17.85
CA ILE A 270 2.29 5.38 18.81
C ILE A 270 1.01 4.55 18.96
N PRO A 271 0.69 4.02 20.15
CA PRO A 271 -0.47 3.14 20.30
C PRO A 271 -1.76 3.90 19.97
N SER A 272 -2.63 3.34 19.13
CA SER A 272 -3.98 3.86 18.88
C SER A 272 -4.95 2.70 19.01
N ALA A 273 -5.70 2.62 20.12
CA ALA A 273 -6.60 1.50 20.33
C ALA A 273 -7.73 1.54 19.29
N VAL A 274 -7.89 0.47 18.52
CA VAL A 274 -9.00 0.31 17.56
C VAL A 274 -10.23 -0.11 18.35
N PRO A 275 -11.33 0.66 18.34
CA PRO A 275 -12.56 0.30 19.05
C PRO A 275 -13.19 -0.98 18.50
N GLY A 276 -13.77 -1.79 19.39
CA GLY A 276 -14.44 -3.05 19.04
C GLY A 276 -13.51 -4.26 19.02
N ASP A 277 -14.09 -5.42 18.73
CA ASP A 277 -13.44 -6.73 18.76
C ASP A 277 -13.31 -7.37 17.36
N GLY A 278 -13.89 -6.74 16.34
CA GLY A 278 -13.94 -7.24 14.97
C GLY A 278 -15.01 -8.31 14.73
N ILE A 279 -15.83 -8.60 15.75
CA ILE A 279 -16.92 -9.58 15.76
C ILE A 279 -18.26 -8.84 15.79
N HIS A 280 -18.38 -7.89 16.71
CA HIS A 280 -19.57 -7.07 16.91
C HIS A 280 -19.35 -5.68 16.30
N PHE A 281 -20.31 -5.25 15.48
CA PHE A 281 -20.30 -3.94 14.85
C PHE A 281 -21.60 -3.22 15.17
N GLU A 282 -21.49 -1.93 15.50
CA GLU A 282 -22.65 -1.06 15.62
C GLU A 282 -23.34 -0.93 14.25
N VAL A 283 -24.66 -1.08 14.28
CA VAL A 283 -25.53 -1.04 13.09
C VAL A 283 -26.40 0.22 13.18
N THR A 284 -26.17 1.16 12.27
CA THR A 284 -26.85 2.46 12.21
C THR A 284 -27.89 2.55 11.09
N GLY A 285 -28.00 1.52 10.25
CA GLY A 285 -28.97 1.46 9.15
C GLY A 285 -29.48 0.03 8.92
N SER A 286 -30.54 -0.09 8.11
CA SER A 286 -31.17 -1.40 7.85
C SER A 286 -30.21 -2.41 7.23
N LEU A 287 -30.22 -3.63 7.78
CA LEU A 287 -29.53 -4.80 7.24
C LEU A 287 -30.36 -5.52 6.16
N GLU A 288 -31.67 -5.26 6.09
CA GLU A 288 -32.56 -5.91 5.14
C GLU A 288 -32.54 -5.22 3.76
N PRO A 289 -32.74 -5.96 2.65
CA PRO A 289 -33.09 -5.36 1.37
C PRO A 289 -34.39 -4.56 1.48
N TYR A 290 -34.46 -3.40 0.81
CA TYR A 290 -35.77 -2.82 0.50
C TYR A 290 -36.53 -3.86 -0.32
N GLN A 291 -37.73 -4.22 0.16
CA GLN A 291 -38.66 -5.06 -0.58
C GLN A 291 -39.10 -4.36 -1.87
#